data_AF-B5W6M6-F1
#
_entry.id   AF-B5W6M6-F1
#
_cell.length_a   1.000
_cell.length_b   1.000
_cell.length_c   1.000
_cell.angle_alpha   90.00
_cell.angle_beta   90.00
_cell.angle_gamma   90.00
#
_symmetry.space_group_name_H-M   'P 1'
#
loop_
_entity.id
_entity.type
_entity.pdbx_description
1 polymer ?
#
loop_
_entity_poly.entity_id
_entity_poly.type
_entity_poly.pdbx_seq_one_letter_code
_entity_poly.pdbx_strand_id
1 'polypeptide(L)'
;MNGTIKIILHKNCSLDVPLAETATDIITMGFGHTLDDAFQSTLERTINLLVQILGISPEEAYILCSLGVDFRITQVVNSPQKGVHGAIAKSILPETFQFPLN
;
A
#
# COMPACT_ATOMS: atom_id res chain seq x y z
N MET A 1 4.03 -0.90 26.84
CA MET A 1 3.54 -1.82 25.80
C MET A 1 4.65 -2.84 25.56
N ASN A 2 4.38 -4.13 25.76
CA ASN A 2 5.38 -5.19 25.59
C ASN A 2 5.04 -5.98 24.33
N GLY A 3 6.01 -6.17 23.44
CA GLY A 3 5.86 -6.91 22.19
C GLY A 3 7.19 -7.51 21.76
N THR A 4 7.15 -8.58 20.98
CA THR A 4 8.35 -9.19 20.39
C THR A 4 8.41 -8.80 18.92
N ILE A 5 9.55 -8.26 18.50
CA ILE A 5 9.80 -7.85 17.11
C ILE A 5 10.89 -8.75 16.54
N LYS A 6 10.69 -9.24 15.33
CA LYS A 6 11.73 -9.91 14.53
C LYS A 6 12.12 -9.00 13.38
N ILE A 7 13.43 -8.78 13.21
CA ILE A 7 13.97 -7.97 12.12
C ILE A 7 14.61 -8.91 11.11
N ILE A 8 14.21 -8.79 9.84
CA ILE A 8 14.73 -9.57 8.71
C ILE A 8 15.17 -8.59 7.63
N LEU A 9 16.37 -8.78 7.09
CA LEU A 9 16.87 -7.97 5.98
C LEU A 9 16.47 -8.60 4.65
N HIS A 10 15.65 -7.89 3.86
CA HIS A 10 15.36 -8.22 2.47
C HIS A 10 16.29 -7.39 1.58
N LYS A 11 17.26 -8.06 0.93
CA LYS A 11 18.19 -7.41 0.00
C LYS A 11 17.49 -7.14 -1.33
N ASN A 12 17.96 -6.14 -2.08
CA ASN A 12 17.44 -5.73 -3.39
C ASN A 12 15.97 -5.27 -3.40
N CYS A 13 15.36 -5.06 -2.23
CA CYS A 13 14.05 -4.46 -2.11
C CYS A 13 14.21 -2.94 -1.94
N SER A 14 13.83 -2.17 -2.96
CA SER A 14 13.81 -0.70 -2.89
C SER A 14 12.39 -0.23 -2.67
N LEU A 15 12.12 0.29 -1.48
CA LEU A 15 10.85 0.92 -1.13
C LEU A 15 11.11 2.39 -0.87
N ASP A 16 10.33 3.26 -1.51
CA ASP A 16 10.39 4.70 -1.31
C ASP A 16 9.54 5.15 -0.12
N VAL A 17 8.52 4.36 0.27
CA VAL A 17 7.73 4.50 1.50
C VAL A 17 7.44 3.14 2.15
N PRO A 18 6.97 3.10 3.40
CA PRO A 18 6.57 1.85 4.04
C PRO A 18 5.49 1.11 3.26
N LEU A 19 5.68 -0.20 3.12
CA LEU A 19 4.69 -1.16 2.66
C LEU A 19 4.47 -2.16 3.79
N ALA A 20 3.22 -2.45 4.12
CA ALA A 20 2.88 -3.35 5.22
C ALA A 20 2.00 -4.51 4.74
N GLU A 21 1.91 -5.54 5.57
CA GLU A 21 1.14 -6.74 5.29
C GLU A 21 0.40 -7.17 6.57
N THR A 22 -0.86 -7.58 6.42
CA THR A 22 -1.63 -8.31 7.44
C THR A 22 -1.84 -9.75 6.99
N ALA A 23 -2.59 -10.56 7.74
CA ALA A 23 -2.97 -11.89 7.26
C ALA A 23 -3.75 -11.85 5.94
N THR A 24 -4.54 -10.79 5.72
CA THR A 24 -5.53 -10.70 4.63
C THR A 24 -5.23 -9.64 3.59
N ASP A 25 -4.39 -8.65 3.91
CA ASP A 25 -4.22 -7.46 3.07
C ASP A 25 -2.75 -7.08 2.88
N ILE A 26 -2.46 -6.46 1.74
CA ILE A 26 -1.28 -5.64 1.55
C ILE A 26 -1.67 -4.18 1.73
N ILE A 27 -0.86 -3.41 2.48
CA ILE A 27 -1.16 -2.04 2.86
C ILE A 27 -0.14 -1.09 2.25
N THR A 28 -0.58 -0.30 1.28
CA THR A 28 0.16 0.85 0.74
C THR A 28 -0.05 2.08 1.60
N MET A 29 0.92 2.99 1.63
CA MET A 29 0.84 4.21 2.44
C MET A 29 1.20 5.43 1.62
N GLY A 30 0.50 6.54 1.85
CA GLY A 30 0.80 7.84 1.28
C GLY A 30 0.69 8.95 2.33
N PHE A 31 1.48 10.00 2.11
CA PHE A 31 1.57 11.15 2.99
C PHE A 31 1.50 12.43 2.18
N GLY A 32 0.90 13.48 2.76
CA GLY A 32 0.67 14.75 2.07
C GLY A 32 0.44 15.90 3.04
N HIS A 33 0.45 17.15 2.58
CA HIS A 33 0.19 18.30 3.45
C HIS A 33 -1.31 18.41 3.79
N THR A 34 -2.16 17.98 2.86
CA THR A 34 -3.60 17.78 3.05
C THR A 34 -3.97 16.30 3.00
N LEU A 35 -5.22 15.99 3.33
CA LEU A 35 -5.73 14.62 3.16
C LEU A 35 -5.87 14.23 1.69
N ASP A 36 -6.21 15.19 0.83
CA ASP A 36 -6.33 14.97 -0.61
C ASP A 36 -4.97 14.61 -1.23
N ASP A 37 -3.91 15.35 -0.85
CA ASP A 37 -2.54 15.05 -1.29
C ASP A 37 -2.10 13.65 -0.83
N ALA A 38 -2.41 13.30 0.43
CA ALA A 38 -2.07 11.99 0.98
C ALA A 38 -2.84 10.87 0.28
N PHE A 39 -4.12 11.09 -0.04
CA PHE A 39 -4.95 10.15 -0.77
C PHE A 39 -4.43 9.94 -2.19
N GLN A 40 -4.16 11.03 -2.91
CA GLN A 40 -3.58 10.96 -4.27
C GLN A 40 -2.27 10.17 -4.26
N SER A 41 -1.36 10.49 -3.33
CA SER A 41 -0.10 9.75 -3.20
C SER A 41 -0.33 8.27 -2.92
N THR A 42 -1.27 7.93 -2.02
CA THR A 42 -1.60 6.53 -1.72
C THR A 42 -2.16 5.81 -2.93
N LEU A 43 -3.07 6.43 -3.68
CA LEU A 43 -3.70 5.86 -4.86
C LEU A 43 -2.68 5.58 -5.97
N GLU A 44 -1.82 6.55 -6.29
CA GLU A 44 -0.74 6.39 -7.29
C GLU A 44 0.17 5.21 -6.93
N ARG A 45 0.51 5.06 -5.64
CA ARG A 45 1.33 3.95 -5.14
C ARG A 45 0.62 2.60 -5.25
N THR A 46 -0.67 2.55 -4.90
CA THR A 46 -1.50 1.35 -5.05
C THR A 46 -1.59 0.93 -6.52
N ILE A 47 -1.79 1.88 -7.43
CA ILE A 47 -1.83 1.61 -8.88
C ILE A 47 -0.50 1.03 -9.34
N ASN A 48 0.62 1.66 -9.00
CA ASN A 48 1.94 1.18 -9.39
C ASN A 48 2.22 -0.24 -8.86
N LEU A 49 1.83 -0.52 -7.61
CA LEU A 49 1.96 -1.84 -7.01
C LEU A 49 1.10 -2.89 -7.74
N LEU A 50 -0.15 -2.57 -8.05
CA LEU A 50 -1.05 -3.48 -8.77
C LEU A 50 -0.56 -3.74 -10.21
N VAL A 51 -0.07 -2.71 -10.91
CA VAL A 51 0.55 -2.86 -12.24
C VAL A 51 1.77 -3.79 -12.15
N GLN A 52 2.62 -3.62 -11.13
CA GLN A 52 3.79 -4.49 -10.94
C GLN A 52 3.42 -5.95 -10.64
N ILE A 53 2.39 -6.17 -9.81
CA ILE A 53 1.97 -7.53 -9.40
C ILE A 53 1.19 -8.25 -10.50
N LEU A 54 0.27 -7.55 -11.17
CA LEU A 54 -0.72 -8.15 -12.07
C LEU A 54 -0.36 -8.01 -13.55
N GLY A 55 0.55 -7.09 -13.91
CA GLY A 55 0.88 -6.80 -15.31
C GLY A 55 -0.26 -6.16 -16.11
N ILE A 56 -1.24 -5.55 -15.42
CA ILE A 56 -2.39 -4.85 -16.01
C ILE A 56 -2.04 -3.39 -16.34
N SER A 57 -2.88 -2.71 -17.11
CA SER A 57 -2.70 -1.29 -17.40
C SER A 57 -2.93 -0.42 -16.16
N PRO A 58 -2.37 0.81 -16.09
CA PRO A 58 -2.68 1.75 -15.00
C PRO A 58 -4.18 2.06 -14.88
N GLU A 59 -4.91 2.11 -15.99
CA GLU A 59 -6.36 2.32 -16.03
C GLU A 59 -7.12 1.14 -15.44
N GLU A 60 -6.73 -0.09 -15.77
CA GLU A 60 -7.29 -1.31 -15.17
C GLU A 60 -7.01 -1.37 -13.67
N ALA A 61 -5.79 -1.02 -13.25
CA ALA A 61 -5.42 -0.92 -11.84
C ALA A 61 -6.21 0.17 -11.10
N TYR A 62 -6.47 1.31 -11.76
CA TYR A 62 -7.32 2.37 -11.20
C TYR A 62 -8.77 1.90 -11.00
N ILE A 63 -9.34 1.18 -11.99
CA ILE A 63 -10.66 0.57 -11.87
C ILE A 63 -10.68 -0.44 -10.70
N LEU A 64 -9.64 -1.27 -10.59
CA LEU A 64 -9.52 -2.22 -9.49
C LEU A 64 -9.42 -1.53 -8.13
N CYS A 65 -8.70 -0.41 -8.04
CA CYS A 65 -8.67 0.42 -6.82
C CYS A 65 -10.07 0.87 -6.41
N SER A 66 -10.91 1.26 -7.37
CA SER A 66 -12.28 1.69 -7.10
C SER A 66 -13.21 0.55 -6.66
N LEU A 67 -12.91 -0.70 -7.03
CA LEU A 67 -13.79 -1.85 -6.80
C LEU A 67 -13.36 -2.75 -5.64
N GLY A 68 -12.06 -2.80 -5.36
CA GLY A 68 -11.47 -3.83 -4.50
C GLY A 68 -10.38 -3.36 -3.54
N VAL A 69 -10.13 -2.05 -3.43
CA VAL A 69 -9.17 -1.49 -2.47
C VAL A 69 -9.89 -0.56 -1.49
N ASP A 70 -9.66 -0.78 -0.20
CA ASP A 70 -10.17 0.09 0.86
C ASP A 70 -9.14 1.17 1.19
N PHE A 71 -9.46 2.44 0.93
CA PHE A 71 -8.62 3.56 1.36
C PHE A 71 -9.10 4.10 2.70
N ARG A 72 -8.17 4.25 3.65
CA ARG A 72 -8.47 4.65 5.03
C ARG A 72 -7.50 5.72 5.51
N ILE A 73 -8.01 6.65 6.32
CA ILE A 73 -7.19 7.68 6.96
C ILE A 73 -6.33 7.04 8.04
N THR A 74 -5.01 7.17 7.93
CA THR A 74 -4.04 6.70 8.93
C THR A 74 -3.92 7.69 10.07
N GLN A 75 -3.77 8.98 9.74
CA GLN A 75 -3.56 10.03 10.72
C GLN A 75 -3.88 11.41 10.12
N VAL A 76 -4.35 12.32 10.99
CA VAL A 76 -4.68 13.72 10.62
C VAL A 76 -4.01 14.77 11.50
N VAL A 77 -3.38 14.35 12.59
CA VAL A 77 -2.88 15.27 13.64
C VAL A 77 -1.38 15.52 13.53
N ASN A 78 -0.66 14.75 12.72
CA ASN A 78 0.77 14.95 12.57
C ASN A 78 1.00 16.19 11.70
N SER A 79 1.97 17.02 12.10
CA SER A 79 2.36 18.21 11.35
C SER A 79 3.81 18.02 10.88
N PRO A 80 4.12 18.23 9.59
CA PRO A 80 3.25 18.83 8.56
C PRO A 80 2.39 17.82 7.77
N GLN A 81 2.48 16.52 8.02
CA GLN A 81 1.91 15.50 7.14
C GLN A 81 0.60 14.87 7.63
N LYS A 82 -0.37 14.72 6.73
CA LYS A 82 -1.51 13.79 6.83
C LYS A 82 -1.14 12.45 6.21
N GLY A 83 -1.88 11.39 6.56
CA GLY A 83 -1.58 10.04 6.10
C GLY A 83 -2.84 9.27 5.73
N VAL A 84 -2.77 8.57 4.61
CA VAL A 84 -3.78 7.64 4.11
C VAL A 84 -3.08 6.31 3.80
N HIS A 85 -3.81 5.20 3.90
CA HIS A 85 -3.34 3.89 3.46
C HIS A 85 -4.40 3.19 2.62
N GLY A 86 -3.96 2.40 1.64
CA GLY A 86 -4.81 1.53 0.84
C GLY A 86 -4.64 0.09 1.29
N ALA A 87 -5.73 -0.60 1.62
CA ALA A 87 -5.74 -2.02 1.96
C ALA A 87 -6.22 -2.83 0.75
N ILE A 88 -5.29 -3.57 0.15
CA ILE A 88 -5.51 -4.44 -1.01
C ILE A 88 -5.72 -5.86 -0.49
N ALA A 89 -6.93 -6.40 -0.67
CA ALA A 89 -7.22 -7.76 -0.24
C ALA A 89 -6.35 -8.76 -1.02
N LYS A 90 -5.64 -9.65 -0.33
CA LYS A 90 -4.81 -10.68 -1.00
C LYS A 90 -5.65 -11.63 -1.86
N SER A 91 -6.94 -11.77 -1.56
CA SER A 91 -7.87 -12.59 -2.33
C SER A 91 -8.11 -12.10 -3.77
N ILE A 92 -7.80 -10.83 -4.07
CA ILE A 92 -7.86 -10.30 -5.44
C ILE A 92 -6.52 -10.39 -6.18
N LEU A 93 -5.47 -10.91 -5.51
CA LEU A 93 -4.15 -11.12 -6.09
C LEU A 93 -3.99 -12.59 -6.53
N PRO A 94 -3.06 -12.90 -7.45
CA PRO A 94 -2.78 -14.27 -7.86
C PRO A 94 -2.31 -15.10 -6.67
N GLU A 95 -2.67 -16.39 -6.63
CA GLU A 95 -2.19 -17.32 -5.58
C GLU A 95 -0.66 -17.45 -5.54
N THR A 96 0.01 -17.12 -6.64
CA THR A 96 1.47 -17.11 -6.76
C THR A 96 2.12 -15.87 -6.14
N PHE A 97 1.34 -14.87 -5.73
CA PHE A 97 1.87 -13.67 -5.10
C PHE A 97 2.53 -13.99 -3.76
N GLN A 98 3.76 -13.50 -3.57
CA GLN A 98 4.50 -13.62 -2.32
C GLN A 98 4.95 -12.25 -1.84
N PHE A 99 4.90 -12.06 -0.52
CA PHE A 99 5.38 -10.87 0.16
C PHE A 99 6.58 -11.22 1.06
N PRO A 100 7.60 -10.35 1.16
CA PRO A 100 7.77 -9.11 0.39
C PRO A 100 8.12 -9.36 -1.08
N LEU A 101 7.94 -8.34 -1.92
CA LEU A 101 8.35 -8.36 -3.32
C LEU A 101 9.87 -8.63 -3.39
N ASN A 102 10.25 -9.68 -4.15
CA ASN A 102 11.65 -10.05 -4.40
C ASN A 102 12.27 -9.22 -5.53
#